data_AF-A0A225A5R1-F1
#
_entry.id   AF-A0A225A5R1-F1
#
_cell.length_a   1.000
_cell.length_b   1.000
_cell.length_c   1.000
_cell.angle_alpha   90.00
_cell.angle_beta   90.00
_cell.angle_gamma   90.00
#
_symmetry.space_group_name_H-M   'P 1'
#
loop_
_entity.id
_entity.type
_entity.pdbx_description
1 polymer ?
#
loop_
_entity_poly.entity_id
_entity_poly.type
_entity_poly.pdbx_seq_one_letter_code
_entity_poly.pdbx_strand_id
1 'polypeptide(L)'
;MSGITSLDSFCQTVPVPLCSLIGPDSSITGSPGILPNCYARNIDVGNTIIFQAASDFAHIGALVIIVIMILHVRSKFTAVGRKEILTFFYLFMILTVWSLVVDAGVVPPHSSPWPYFVAAQNGLVSACCTCLLVNGFVGFQLYEDGTKLSVWLLRASSAGMFVISFVVSLFTFKGWGGLEPSNPVGVFVVVYILNAIFLFIYVVMQLLLVYNTLEDRWPLGHIALGVFFFVAGQIVLYVFSGTVCNGTSHYLDGLFIGTLCNLFTVMMIYKYWDSITAEDLEFSVGVKRNNWEVKDIYEEDRRLTMYPDNGSEYAPSTHYRSSTFGGNHSGF
;
A
#
# COMPACT_ATOMS: atom_id res chain seq x y z
N MET A 1 21.66 3.35 34.56
CA MET A 1 21.33 2.03 33.97
C MET A 1 21.10 2.28 32.50
N SER A 2 22.04 1.86 31.67
CA SER A 2 22.11 2.10 30.23
C SER A 2 21.05 1.25 29.51
N GLY A 3 19.87 1.84 29.31
CA GLY A 3 18.81 1.25 28.49
C GLY A 3 19.19 1.33 27.02
N ILE A 4 19.33 0.17 26.38
CA ILE A 4 19.39 -0.05 24.92
C ILE A 4 20.37 0.86 24.16
N THR A 5 21.66 0.53 24.27
CA THR A 5 22.74 1.10 23.43
C THR A 5 22.51 0.98 21.92
N SER A 6 21.63 0.07 21.46
CA SER A 6 21.35 -0.09 20.03
C SER A 6 20.43 1.00 19.48
N LEU A 7 19.35 1.38 20.16
CA LEU A 7 18.40 2.36 19.64
C LEU A 7 19.00 3.77 19.64
N ASP A 8 19.76 4.09 20.67
CA ASP A 8 20.51 5.34 20.76
C ASP A 8 21.48 5.48 19.59
N SER A 9 22.21 4.41 19.26
CA SER A 9 23.16 4.39 18.13
C SER A 9 22.46 4.55 16.78
N PHE A 10 21.27 3.97 16.60
CA PHE A 10 20.47 4.16 15.40
C PHE A 10 20.01 5.61 15.29
N CYS A 11 19.46 6.18 16.36
CA CYS A 11 18.96 7.54 16.38
C CYS A 11 20.04 8.62 16.22
N GLN A 12 21.29 8.33 16.58
CA GLN A 12 22.43 9.18 16.26
C GLN A 12 22.83 9.14 14.77
N THR A 13 22.44 8.09 14.05
CA THR A 13 22.83 7.87 12.64
C THR A 13 21.77 8.32 11.65
N VAL A 14 20.48 8.22 12.03
CA VAL A 14 19.35 8.43 11.13
C VAL A 14 18.44 9.57 11.60
N PRO A 15 18.02 10.47 10.71
CA PRO A 15 17.17 11.60 11.09
C PRO A 15 15.67 11.26 11.15
N VAL A 16 15.30 10.10 11.71
CA VAL A 16 13.88 9.64 11.80
C VAL A 16 13.11 10.46 12.86
N PRO A 17 11.87 10.92 12.59
CA PRO A 17 11.10 11.76 13.51
C PRO A 17 10.94 11.18 14.93
N LEU A 18 10.78 9.86 15.03
CA LEU A 18 10.73 9.11 16.30
C LEU A 18 11.90 9.47 17.24
N CYS A 19 13.10 9.58 16.71
CA CYS A 19 14.32 9.74 17.50
C CYS A 19 14.37 11.05 18.30
N SER A 20 13.65 12.08 17.85
CA SER A 20 13.52 13.35 18.58
C SER A 20 12.65 13.27 19.84
N LEU A 21 12.00 12.13 20.10
CA LEU A 21 11.05 11.93 21.21
C LEU A 21 11.47 10.84 22.20
N ILE A 22 12.60 10.17 21.94
CA ILE A 22 13.10 9.05 22.74
C ILE A 22 14.57 9.29 23.09
N GLY A 23 15.02 8.60 24.13
CA GLY A 23 16.37 8.71 24.67
C GLY A 23 16.43 9.48 25.99
N PRO A 24 17.63 9.56 26.60
CA PRO A 24 17.83 10.29 27.84
C PRO A 24 17.60 11.79 27.65
N ASP A 25 17.26 12.48 28.74
CA ASP A 25 17.12 13.93 28.72
C ASP A 25 18.44 14.59 28.33
N SER A 26 18.38 15.50 27.37
CA SER A 26 19.57 16.22 26.95
C SER A 26 20.05 17.14 28.07
N SER A 27 21.37 17.22 28.28
CA SER A 27 21.96 18.07 29.31
C SER A 27 21.77 19.58 29.05
N ILE A 28 21.27 19.96 27.88
CA ILE A 28 21.14 21.35 27.42
C ILE A 28 19.68 21.80 27.45
N THR A 29 18.76 21.00 26.92
CA THR A 29 17.33 21.34 26.83
C THR A 29 16.51 20.75 27.98
N GLY A 30 17.04 19.77 28.72
CA GLY A 30 16.32 19.08 29.78
C GLY A 30 15.11 18.30 29.28
N SER A 31 15.08 17.95 27.98
CA SER A 31 14.00 17.22 27.32
C SER A 31 14.54 15.95 26.66
N PRO A 32 13.74 14.88 26.54
CA PRO A 32 14.14 13.66 25.86
C PRO A 32 14.23 13.90 24.35
N GLY A 33 15.19 13.25 23.69
CA GLY A 33 15.37 13.32 22.25
C GLY A 33 16.84 13.17 21.83
N ILE A 34 17.08 12.34 20.82
CA ILE A 34 18.39 12.12 20.23
C ILE A 34 18.42 12.77 18.84
N LEU A 35 19.38 13.68 18.65
CA LEU A 35 19.62 14.31 17.35
C LEU A 35 20.60 13.46 16.52
N PRO A 36 20.37 13.35 15.20
CA PRO A 36 21.30 12.70 14.29
C PRO A 36 22.58 13.53 14.13
N ASN A 37 23.71 12.86 13.95
CA ASN A 37 25.00 13.49 13.69
C ASN A 37 25.06 14.20 12.33
N CYS A 38 24.26 13.72 11.36
CA CYS A 38 24.17 14.28 10.02
C CYS A 38 22.73 14.20 9.52
N TYR A 39 22.22 15.30 8.99
CA TYR A 39 20.90 15.41 8.35
C TYR A 39 20.98 16.33 7.13
N ALA A 40 20.01 16.19 6.22
CA ALA A 40 19.93 17.03 5.03
C ALA A 40 19.68 18.50 5.39
N ARG A 41 20.32 19.43 4.67
CA ARG A 41 20.20 20.87 4.93
C ARG A 41 18.75 21.34 4.69
N ASN A 42 18.26 22.18 5.58
CA ASN A 42 16.97 22.83 5.44
C ASN A 42 17.01 23.90 4.36
N ILE A 43 15.89 24.12 3.68
CA ILE A 43 15.74 25.16 2.67
C ILE A 43 14.85 26.27 3.26
N ASP A 44 15.31 27.51 3.18
CA ASP A 44 14.50 28.68 3.53
C ASP A 44 13.83 29.22 2.26
N VAL A 45 12.50 29.16 2.24
CA VAL A 45 11.67 29.70 1.16
C VAL A 45 10.61 30.61 1.76
N GLY A 46 10.70 31.91 1.49
CA GLY A 46 9.65 32.88 1.79
C GLY A 46 9.24 32.92 3.28
N ASN A 47 10.21 33.06 4.19
CA ASN A 47 10.02 33.04 5.66
C ASN A 47 9.53 31.68 6.22
N THR A 48 9.64 30.59 5.45
CA THR A 48 9.34 29.23 5.92
C THR A 48 10.56 28.34 5.74
N ILE A 49 10.94 27.64 6.80
CA ILE A 49 12.04 26.67 6.78
C ILE A 49 11.42 25.30 6.49
N ILE A 50 11.80 24.70 5.36
CA ILE A 50 11.42 23.35 4.97
C ILE A 50 12.54 22.42 5.39
N PHE A 51 12.20 21.41 6.19
CA PHE A 51 13.14 20.39 6.63
C PHE A 51 13.21 19.27 5.58
N GLN A 52 14.39 18.65 5.42
CA GLN A 52 14.56 17.43 4.61
C GLN A 52 13.93 17.47 3.20
N ALA A 53 14.04 18.60 2.50
CA ALA A 53 13.37 18.84 1.22
C ALA A 53 13.59 17.72 0.17
N ALA A 54 14.75 17.06 0.17
CA ALA A 54 15.00 15.91 -0.72
C ALA A 54 14.02 14.75 -0.45
N SER A 55 13.81 14.37 0.82
CA SER A 55 12.86 13.35 1.23
C SER A 55 11.42 13.76 0.88
N ASP A 56 11.09 15.04 1.04
CA ASP A 56 9.77 15.57 0.67
C ASP A 56 9.47 15.41 -0.83
N PHE A 57 10.44 15.70 -1.70
CA PHE A 57 10.30 15.45 -3.13
C PHE A 57 10.12 13.96 -3.44
N ALA A 58 10.79 13.06 -2.70
CA ALA A 58 10.60 11.63 -2.83
C ALA A 58 9.18 11.19 -2.41
N HIS A 59 8.64 11.74 -1.32
CA HIS A 59 7.26 11.50 -0.89
C HIS A 59 6.25 11.99 -1.93
N ILE A 60 6.45 13.19 -2.50
CA ILE A 60 5.58 13.71 -3.58
C ILE A 60 5.62 12.79 -4.81
N GLY A 61 6.83 12.37 -5.23
CA GLY A 61 6.99 11.40 -6.31
C GLY A 61 6.29 10.07 -6.00
N ALA A 62 6.43 9.57 -4.78
CA ALA A 62 5.75 8.37 -4.31
C ALA A 62 4.23 8.53 -4.40
N LEU A 63 3.65 9.66 -3.98
CA LEU A 63 2.20 9.91 -4.10
C LEU A 63 1.72 9.83 -5.55
N VAL A 64 2.45 10.41 -6.51
CA VAL A 64 2.10 10.32 -7.94
C VAL A 64 2.07 8.87 -8.41
N ILE A 65 3.12 8.10 -8.08
CA ILE A 65 3.21 6.68 -8.46
C ILE A 65 2.10 5.85 -7.79
N ILE A 66 1.78 6.11 -6.51
CA ILE A 66 0.70 5.43 -5.77
C ILE A 66 -0.66 5.71 -6.43
N VAL A 67 -0.93 6.96 -6.84
CA VAL A 67 -2.17 7.29 -7.56
C VAL A 67 -2.27 6.49 -8.86
N ILE A 68 -1.19 6.42 -9.65
CA ILE A 68 -1.16 5.63 -10.89
C ILE A 68 -1.43 4.15 -10.61
N MET A 69 -0.80 3.57 -9.59
CA MET A 69 -1.04 2.18 -9.19
C MET A 69 -2.51 1.95 -8.82
N ILE A 70 -3.11 2.83 -8.00
CA ILE A 70 -4.53 2.72 -7.62
C ILE A 70 -5.44 2.76 -8.85
N LEU A 71 -5.16 3.63 -9.83
CA LEU A 71 -5.93 3.71 -11.06
C LEU A 71 -5.85 2.40 -11.88
N HIS A 72 -4.67 1.80 -12.01
CA HIS A 72 -4.51 0.51 -12.68
C HIS A 72 -5.16 -0.65 -11.94
N VAL A 73 -5.07 -0.71 -10.61
CA VAL A 73 -5.76 -1.76 -9.84
C VAL A 73 -7.28 -1.62 -10.00
N ARG A 74 -7.80 -0.39 -10.03
CA ARG A 74 -9.24 -0.14 -10.19
C ARG A 74 -9.76 -0.43 -11.60
N SER A 75 -8.92 -0.40 -12.63
CA SER A 75 -9.35 -0.72 -14.00
C SER A 75 -9.56 -2.22 -14.22
N LYS A 76 -9.01 -3.10 -13.37
CA LYS A 76 -9.30 -4.54 -13.39
C LYS A 76 -10.65 -4.84 -12.71
N PHE A 77 -11.59 -5.48 -13.40
CA PHE A 77 -12.95 -5.72 -12.89
C PHE A 77 -13.14 -7.05 -12.15
N THR A 78 -12.37 -8.07 -12.53
CA THR A 78 -12.52 -9.48 -12.09
C THR A 78 -11.35 -10.02 -11.26
N ALA A 79 -10.33 -9.21 -10.98
CA ALA A 79 -9.13 -9.66 -10.29
C ALA A 79 -9.38 -10.03 -8.81
N VAL A 80 -8.82 -11.16 -8.40
CA VAL A 80 -8.78 -11.65 -7.01
C VAL A 80 -7.97 -10.70 -6.11
N GLY A 81 -8.43 -10.48 -4.87
CA GLY A 81 -7.78 -9.67 -3.85
C GLY A 81 -7.84 -8.17 -4.12
N ARG A 82 -8.63 -7.73 -5.11
CA ARG A 82 -8.59 -6.33 -5.59
C ARG A 82 -9.00 -5.33 -4.50
N LYS A 83 -10.02 -5.61 -3.68
CA LYS A 83 -10.49 -4.64 -2.67
C LYS A 83 -9.53 -4.59 -1.48
N GLU A 84 -8.90 -5.71 -1.19
CA GLU A 84 -7.96 -5.98 -0.13
C GLU A 84 -6.63 -5.26 -0.42
N ILE A 85 -6.05 -5.45 -1.62
CA ILE A 85 -4.83 -4.76 -2.04
C ILE A 85 -5.04 -3.26 -2.24
N LEU A 86 -6.22 -2.82 -2.70
CA LEU A 86 -6.55 -1.39 -2.75
C LEU A 86 -6.53 -0.77 -1.36
N THR A 87 -6.97 -1.50 -0.33
CA THR A 87 -6.92 -1.01 1.04
C THR A 87 -5.48 -0.80 1.50
N PHE A 88 -4.54 -1.67 1.09
CA PHE A 88 -3.11 -1.45 1.32
C PHE A 88 -2.60 -0.16 0.63
N PHE A 89 -2.88 0.04 -0.66
CA PHE A 89 -2.42 1.25 -1.36
C PHE A 89 -3.03 2.54 -0.79
N TYR A 90 -4.27 2.52 -0.32
CA TYR A 90 -4.87 3.67 0.38
C TYR A 90 -4.19 3.94 1.73
N LEU A 91 -3.88 2.90 2.52
CA LEU A 91 -3.13 3.08 3.77
C LEU A 91 -1.72 3.60 3.51
N PHE A 92 -1.03 3.08 2.49
CA PHE A 92 0.29 3.55 2.11
C PHE A 92 0.25 5.01 1.61
N MET A 93 -0.76 5.39 0.83
CA MET A 93 -0.99 6.80 0.45
C MET A 93 -1.15 7.70 1.68
N ILE A 94 -1.97 7.30 2.66
CA ILE A 94 -2.18 8.07 3.89
C ILE A 94 -0.86 8.17 4.67
N LEU A 95 -0.10 7.07 4.79
CA LEU A 95 1.22 7.06 5.42
C LEU A 95 2.21 8.01 4.72
N THR A 96 2.25 8.02 3.39
CA THR A 96 3.13 8.92 2.62
C THR A 96 2.75 10.38 2.81
N VAL A 97 1.45 10.72 2.76
CA VAL A 97 0.98 12.09 3.06
C VAL A 97 1.35 12.49 4.48
N TRP A 98 1.14 11.60 5.46
CA TRP A 98 1.45 11.88 6.85
C TRP A 98 2.96 12.03 7.08
N SER A 99 3.77 11.20 6.43
CA SER A 99 5.24 11.28 6.50
C SER A 99 5.74 12.58 5.87
N LEU A 100 5.18 13.01 4.73
CA LEU A 100 5.49 14.31 4.13
C LEU A 100 5.19 15.48 5.10
N VAL A 101 4.06 15.45 5.82
CA VAL A 101 3.70 16.49 6.80
C VAL A 101 4.69 16.54 7.96
N VAL A 102 5.14 15.38 8.44
CA VAL A 102 6.09 15.27 9.56
C VAL A 102 7.51 15.65 9.12
N ASP A 103 7.98 15.10 8.00
CA ASP A 103 9.36 15.25 7.51
C ASP A 103 9.63 16.68 7.00
N ALA A 104 8.66 17.31 6.33
CA ALA A 104 8.76 18.71 5.89
C ALA A 104 8.77 19.71 7.06
N GLY A 105 8.46 19.26 8.28
CA GLY A 105 8.40 20.08 9.49
C GLY A 105 7.20 21.03 9.53
N VAL A 106 6.08 20.68 8.88
CA VAL A 106 4.81 21.41 9.01
C VAL A 106 4.38 21.49 10.48
N VAL A 107 4.64 20.42 11.22
CA VAL A 107 4.60 20.41 12.67
C VAL A 107 6.04 20.55 13.17
N PRO A 108 6.40 21.65 13.86
CA PRO A 108 7.77 21.84 14.32
C PRO A 108 8.16 20.76 15.35
N PRO A 109 9.38 20.19 15.27
CA PRO A 109 9.92 19.35 16.32
C PRO A 109 9.89 20.07 17.68
N HIS A 110 9.67 19.34 18.76
CA HIS A 110 9.50 19.86 20.13
C HIS A 110 8.25 20.72 20.39
N SER A 111 7.36 20.87 19.41
CA SER A 111 6.04 21.47 19.67
C SER A 111 5.10 20.51 20.41
N SER A 112 4.10 21.03 21.12
CA SER A 112 3.08 20.23 21.81
C SER A 112 2.40 19.15 20.92
N PRO A 113 2.02 19.43 19.65
CA PRO A 113 1.43 18.42 18.77
C PRO A 113 2.43 17.37 18.24
N TRP A 114 3.74 17.63 18.25
CA TRP A 114 4.76 16.76 17.64
C TRP A 114 4.66 15.27 18.06
N PRO A 115 4.53 14.90 19.36
CA PRO A 115 4.40 13.50 19.77
C PRO A 115 3.18 12.78 19.18
N TYR A 116 2.07 13.49 18.96
CA TYR A 116 0.85 12.89 18.40
C TYR A 116 1.01 12.58 16.91
N PHE A 117 1.67 13.46 16.18
CA PHE A 117 1.92 13.26 14.75
C PHE A 117 2.90 12.12 14.51
N VAL A 118 3.98 12.04 15.27
CA VAL A 118 4.95 10.94 15.18
C VAL A 118 4.32 9.61 15.63
N ALA A 119 3.49 9.62 16.68
CA ALA A 119 2.76 8.42 17.10
C ALA A 119 1.78 7.93 16.01
N ALA A 120 1.10 8.86 15.32
CA ALA A 120 0.22 8.55 14.19
C ALA A 120 1.00 7.97 13.01
N GLN A 121 2.18 8.49 12.71
CA GLN A 121 3.07 7.94 11.69
C GLN A 121 3.45 6.48 12.01
N ASN A 122 3.88 6.20 13.24
CA ASN A 122 4.19 4.82 13.70
C ASN A 122 2.98 3.88 13.63
N GLY A 123 1.80 4.40 13.98
CA GLY A 123 0.53 3.71 13.83
C GLY A 123 0.27 3.33 12.37
N LEU A 124 0.42 4.27 11.44
CA LEU A 124 0.18 4.06 10.01
C LEU A 124 1.18 3.05 9.41
N VAL A 125 2.45 3.09 9.83
CA VAL A 125 3.46 2.08 9.44
C VAL A 125 2.98 0.69 9.85
N SER A 126 2.56 0.53 11.10
CA SER A 126 2.12 -0.78 11.62
C SER A 126 0.81 -1.26 10.99
N ALA A 127 -0.09 -0.33 10.64
CA ALA A 127 -1.29 -0.62 9.87
C ALA A 127 -0.94 -1.14 8.47
N CYS A 128 0.04 -0.54 7.78
CA CYS A 128 0.49 -1.00 6.47
C CYS A 128 1.09 -2.41 6.54
N CYS A 129 1.97 -2.68 7.52
CA CYS A 129 2.56 -4.01 7.71
C CYS A 129 1.50 -5.08 8.03
N THR A 130 0.53 -4.77 8.89
CA THR A 130 -0.59 -5.67 9.22
C THR A 130 -1.49 -5.90 8.01
N CYS A 131 -1.76 -4.86 7.23
CA CYS A 131 -2.53 -4.97 6.00
C CYS A 131 -1.86 -5.89 4.98
N LEU A 132 -0.53 -5.81 4.82
CA LEU A 132 0.23 -6.75 3.98
C LEU A 132 0.14 -8.18 4.50
N LEU A 133 0.36 -8.39 5.81
CA LEU A 133 0.23 -9.70 6.43
C LEU A 133 -1.12 -10.34 6.12
N VAL A 134 -2.23 -9.63 6.34
CA VAL A 134 -3.57 -10.14 6.07
C VAL A 134 -3.79 -10.40 4.58
N ASN A 135 -3.33 -9.49 3.70
CA ASN A 135 -3.34 -9.72 2.24
C ASN A 135 -2.60 -11.01 1.83
N GLY A 136 -1.51 -11.37 2.51
CA GLY A 136 -0.78 -12.61 2.25
C GLY A 136 -1.64 -13.88 2.46
N PHE A 137 -2.61 -13.84 3.37
CA PHE A 137 -3.53 -14.96 3.59
C PHE A 137 -4.65 -15.05 2.54
N VAL A 138 -5.01 -13.94 1.90
CA VAL A 138 -6.07 -13.89 0.88
C VAL A 138 -5.71 -14.77 -0.33
N GLY A 139 -4.43 -14.83 -0.69
CA GLY A 139 -3.96 -15.66 -1.80
C GLY A 139 -4.15 -17.17 -1.62
N PHE A 140 -4.30 -17.64 -0.39
CA PHE A 140 -4.61 -19.06 -0.10
C PHE A 140 -6.11 -19.37 -0.11
N GLN A 141 -6.96 -18.38 -0.41
CA GLN A 141 -8.43 -18.53 -0.41
C GLN A 141 -8.99 -19.10 0.90
N LEU A 142 -8.31 -18.87 2.04
CA LEU A 142 -8.79 -19.27 3.38
C LEU A 142 -10.14 -18.62 3.71
N TYR A 143 -10.38 -17.45 3.13
CA TYR A 143 -11.64 -16.74 3.14
C TYR A 143 -12.04 -16.44 1.71
N GLU A 144 -13.33 -16.45 1.42
CA GLU A 144 -13.84 -16.08 0.11
C GLU A 144 -13.51 -14.60 -0.15
N ASP A 145 -12.67 -14.39 -1.16
CA ASP A 145 -12.14 -13.08 -1.55
C ASP A 145 -13.25 -12.12 -1.97
N GLY A 146 -13.10 -10.82 -1.67
CA GLY A 146 -14.09 -9.80 -1.99
C GLY A 146 -15.37 -9.84 -1.14
N THR A 147 -15.51 -10.82 -0.22
CA THR A 147 -16.61 -10.81 0.76
C THR A 147 -16.49 -9.60 1.70
N LYS A 148 -17.64 -9.11 2.19
CA LYS A 148 -17.65 -8.04 3.20
C LYS A 148 -16.83 -8.44 4.44
N LEU A 149 -16.81 -9.73 4.78
CA LEU A 149 -16.06 -10.25 5.91
C LEU A 149 -14.55 -10.10 5.69
N SER A 150 -14.01 -10.56 4.55
CA SER A 150 -12.59 -10.43 4.20
C SER A 150 -12.11 -8.98 4.31
N VAL A 151 -12.81 -8.07 3.64
CA VAL A 151 -12.44 -6.65 3.61
C VAL A 151 -12.54 -5.99 5.00
N TRP A 152 -13.57 -6.31 5.79
CA TRP A 152 -13.69 -5.77 7.14
C TRP A 152 -12.68 -6.37 8.12
N LEU A 153 -12.33 -7.64 7.99
CA LEU A 153 -11.28 -8.27 8.79
C LEU A 153 -9.96 -7.55 8.55
N LEU A 154 -9.59 -7.33 7.29
CA LEU A 154 -8.38 -6.61 6.92
C LEU A 154 -8.37 -5.16 7.44
N ARG A 155 -9.49 -4.45 7.32
CA ARG A 155 -9.60 -3.07 7.82
C ARG A 155 -9.56 -3.00 9.35
N ALA A 156 -10.27 -3.89 10.03
CA ALA A 156 -10.33 -3.93 11.48
C ALA A 156 -8.99 -4.34 12.09
N SER A 157 -8.29 -5.32 11.52
CA SER A 157 -6.96 -5.73 11.99
C SER A 157 -5.93 -4.62 11.78
N SER A 158 -5.94 -3.97 10.61
CA SER A 158 -5.04 -2.85 10.30
C SER A 158 -5.31 -1.64 11.20
N ALA A 159 -6.60 -1.32 11.44
CA ALA A 159 -6.99 -0.26 12.36
C ALA A 159 -6.67 -0.61 13.83
N GLY A 160 -6.82 -1.87 14.22
CA GLY A 160 -6.42 -2.36 15.53
C GLY A 160 -4.92 -2.17 15.77
N MET A 161 -4.08 -2.57 14.82
CA MET A 161 -2.64 -2.37 14.93
C MET A 161 -2.24 -0.89 14.87
N PHE A 162 -2.94 -0.07 14.08
CA PHE A 162 -2.79 1.39 14.12
C PHE A 162 -2.98 1.92 15.54
N VAL A 163 -4.08 1.56 16.21
CA VAL A 163 -4.39 2.03 17.56
C VAL A 163 -3.37 1.53 18.58
N ILE A 164 -2.98 0.26 18.51
CA ILE A 164 -1.98 -0.32 19.41
C ILE A 164 -0.66 0.44 19.30
N SER A 165 -0.11 0.57 18.10
CA SER A 165 1.16 1.25 17.87
C SER A 165 1.09 2.75 18.17
N PHE A 166 -0.05 3.40 17.89
CA PHE A 166 -0.29 4.80 18.25
C PHE A 166 -0.25 5.00 19.76
N VAL A 167 -1.02 4.20 20.52
CA VAL A 167 -1.11 4.33 21.98
C VAL A 167 0.23 4.03 22.63
N VAL A 168 0.91 2.94 22.22
CA VAL A 168 2.23 2.58 22.77
C VAL A 168 3.27 3.67 22.48
N SER A 169 3.28 4.22 21.26
CA SER A 169 4.17 5.33 20.90
C SER A 169 3.87 6.57 21.73
N LEU A 170 2.61 6.99 21.79
CA LEU A 170 2.21 8.20 22.50
C LEU A 170 2.47 8.11 24.01
N PHE A 171 2.16 6.97 24.62
CA PHE A 171 2.39 6.76 26.05
C PHE A 171 3.89 6.77 26.36
N THR A 172 4.72 6.18 25.49
CA THR A 172 6.17 6.24 25.63
C THR A 172 6.68 7.67 25.53
N PHE A 173 6.24 8.45 24.53
CA PHE A 173 6.72 9.84 24.35
C PHE A 173 6.30 10.77 25.49
N LYS A 174 5.15 10.51 26.12
CA LYS A 174 4.62 11.34 27.21
C LYS A 174 4.98 10.84 28.60
N GLY A 175 5.67 9.71 28.74
CA GLY A 175 5.99 9.16 30.06
C GLY A 175 4.79 8.58 30.80
N TRP A 176 3.76 8.11 30.09
CA TRP A 176 2.49 7.67 30.68
C TRP A 176 2.42 6.16 30.89
N GLY A 177 1.76 5.73 31.97
CA GLY A 177 1.47 4.31 32.21
C GLY A 177 2.70 3.43 32.46
N GLY A 178 3.80 4.01 32.96
CA GLY A 178 5.07 3.29 33.20
C GLY A 178 5.94 3.08 31.96
N LEU A 179 5.56 3.67 30.83
CA LEU A 179 6.41 3.76 29.65
C LEU A 179 7.15 5.09 29.69
N GLU A 180 8.48 5.06 29.57
CA GLU A 180 9.33 6.24 29.64
C GLU A 180 10.10 6.46 28.33
N PRO A 181 10.30 7.73 27.90
CA PRO A 181 11.14 8.04 26.74
C PRO A 181 12.58 7.55 26.86
N SER A 182 13.09 7.47 28.09
CA SER A 182 14.44 6.99 28.44
C SER A 182 14.64 5.50 28.19
N ASN A 183 13.56 4.72 28.17
CA ASN A 183 13.59 3.28 27.96
C ASN A 183 12.50 2.85 26.96
N PRO A 184 12.66 3.16 25.66
CA PRO A 184 11.63 3.03 24.63
C PRO A 184 11.45 1.57 24.12
N VAL A 185 11.54 0.57 25.02
CA VAL A 185 11.39 -0.86 24.70
C VAL A 185 10.04 -1.11 24.02
N GLY A 186 8.96 -0.52 24.54
CA GLY A 186 7.61 -0.73 24.02
C GLY A 186 7.49 -0.32 22.55
N VAL A 187 8.01 0.86 22.20
CA VAL A 187 8.03 1.34 20.80
C VAL A 187 8.91 0.45 19.94
N PHE A 188 10.09 0.08 20.42
CA PHE A 188 11.00 -0.79 19.66
C PHE A 188 10.36 -2.14 19.33
N VAL A 189 9.75 -2.81 20.31
CA VAL A 189 9.11 -4.11 20.12
C VAL A 189 7.91 -4.00 19.17
N VAL A 190 7.01 -3.04 19.41
CA VAL A 190 5.74 -2.94 18.66
C VAL A 190 5.95 -2.39 17.25
N VAL A 191 6.80 -1.37 17.08
CA VAL A 191 6.96 -0.68 15.78
C VAL A 191 8.03 -1.35 14.91
N TYR A 192 9.08 -1.93 15.49
CA TYR A 192 10.15 -2.55 14.71
C TYR A 192 10.03 -4.06 14.66
N ILE A 193 10.09 -4.74 15.81
CA ILE A 193 10.15 -6.21 15.85
C ILE A 193 8.86 -6.83 15.30
N LEU A 194 7.70 -6.39 15.79
CA LEU A 194 6.42 -6.97 15.39
C LEU A 194 6.14 -6.74 13.90
N ASN A 195 6.40 -5.53 13.40
CA ASN A 195 6.25 -5.22 11.97
C ASN A 195 7.23 -6.01 11.10
N ALA A 196 8.47 -6.23 11.55
CA ALA A 196 9.43 -7.09 10.84
C ALA A 196 8.94 -8.55 10.77
N ILE A 197 8.34 -9.07 11.85
CA ILE A 197 7.72 -10.40 11.86
C ILE A 197 6.55 -10.46 10.87
N PHE A 198 5.69 -9.45 10.83
CA PHE A 198 4.56 -9.40 9.89
C PHE A 198 5.02 -9.41 8.43
N LEU A 199 6.04 -8.62 8.10
CA LEU A 199 6.62 -8.61 6.75
C LEU A 199 7.31 -9.92 6.41
N PHE A 200 8.02 -10.54 7.37
CA PHE A 200 8.65 -11.85 7.17
C PHE A 200 7.61 -12.93 6.88
N ILE A 201 6.55 -13.02 7.69
CA ILE A 201 5.45 -13.97 7.45
C ILE A 201 4.81 -13.70 6.09
N TYR A 202 4.55 -12.45 5.73
CA TYR A 202 4.04 -12.09 4.41
C TYR A 202 4.91 -12.64 3.28
N VAL A 203 6.23 -12.39 3.32
CA VAL A 203 7.17 -12.89 2.29
C VAL A 203 7.16 -14.42 2.22
N VAL A 204 7.20 -15.11 3.37
CA VAL A 204 7.15 -16.58 3.41
C VAL A 204 5.84 -17.10 2.82
N MET A 205 4.71 -16.48 3.14
CA MET A 205 3.40 -16.82 2.58
C MET A 205 3.38 -16.66 1.05
N GLN A 206 3.90 -15.55 0.52
CA GLN A 206 3.94 -15.36 -0.94
C GLN A 206 4.88 -16.34 -1.65
N LEU A 207 6.00 -16.70 -1.04
CA LEU A 207 6.86 -17.74 -1.59
C LEU A 207 6.15 -19.09 -1.61
N LEU A 208 5.48 -19.48 -0.53
CA LEU A 208 4.73 -20.74 -0.47
C LEU A 208 3.60 -20.79 -1.50
N LEU A 209 2.89 -19.69 -1.72
CA LEU A 209 1.85 -19.60 -2.74
C LEU A 209 2.44 -19.83 -4.14
N VAL A 210 3.52 -19.12 -4.48
CA VAL A 210 4.12 -19.24 -5.82
C VAL A 210 4.75 -20.61 -6.05
N TYR A 211 5.40 -21.21 -5.04
CA TYR A 211 6.03 -22.52 -5.21
C TYR A 211 5.03 -23.68 -5.29
N ASN A 212 3.92 -23.62 -4.55
CA ASN A 212 2.99 -24.73 -4.43
C ASN A 212 1.77 -24.62 -5.37
N THR A 213 1.36 -23.40 -5.73
CA THR A 213 0.09 -23.17 -6.44
C THR A 213 0.29 -22.72 -7.88
N LEU A 214 1.30 -21.88 -8.17
CA LEU A 214 1.49 -21.27 -9.48
C LEU A 214 2.47 -22.07 -10.36
N GLU A 215 2.10 -22.26 -11.63
CA GLU A 215 2.99 -22.85 -12.65
C GLU A 215 4.03 -21.83 -13.12
N ASP A 216 3.63 -20.57 -13.33
CA ASP A 216 4.54 -19.48 -13.69
C ASP A 216 5.37 -19.01 -12.49
N ARG A 217 6.69 -18.94 -12.69
CA ARG A 217 7.68 -18.55 -11.69
C ARG A 217 8.15 -17.11 -11.83
N TRP A 218 7.68 -16.38 -12.83
CA TRP A 218 7.95 -14.94 -12.96
C TRP A 218 7.64 -14.12 -11.69
N PRO A 219 6.56 -14.39 -10.92
CA PRO A 219 6.26 -13.67 -9.68
C PRO A 219 7.35 -13.79 -8.61
N LEU A 220 8.20 -14.84 -8.63
CA LEU A 220 9.34 -14.97 -7.72
C LEU A 220 10.35 -13.84 -7.90
N GLY A 221 10.54 -13.38 -9.14
CA GLY A 221 11.43 -12.25 -9.44
C GLY A 221 10.93 -10.95 -8.79
N HIS A 222 9.62 -10.72 -8.81
CA HIS A 222 9.01 -9.56 -8.15
C HIS A 222 9.17 -9.61 -6.62
N ILE A 223 8.96 -10.79 -6.00
CA ILE A 223 9.19 -10.98 -4.56
C ILE A 223 10.66 -10.72 -4.21
N ALA A 224 11.60 -11.33 -4.95
CA ALA A 224 13.03 -11.19 -4.70
C ALA A 224 13.51 -9.74 -4.83
N LEU A 225 13.07 -9.04 -5.89
CA LEU A 225 13.40 -7.63 -6.09
C LEU A 225 12.79 -6.72 -5.01
N GLY A 226 11.56 -7.02 -4.58
CA GLY A 226 10.89 -6.30 -3.49
C GLY A 226 11.64 -6.45 -2.16
N VAL A 227 12.01 -7.68 -1.78
CA VAL A 227 12.82 -7.94 -0.58
C VAL A 227 14.19 -7.27 -0.67
N PHE A 228 14.84 -7.34 -1.84
CA PHE A 228 16.12 -6.68 -2.08
C PHE A 228 16.02 -5.17 -1.84
N PHE A 229 15.06 -4.48 -2.46
CA PHE A 229 14.91 -3.03 -2.27
C PHE A 229 14.56 -2.68 -0.83
N PHE A 230 13.70 -3.46 -0.17
CA PHE A 230 13.36 -3.22 1.24
C PHE A 230 14.58 -3.34 2.14
N VAL A 231 15.30 -4.47 2.07
CA VAL A 231 16.48 -4.74 2.92
C VAL A 231 17.61 -3.76 2.61
N ALA A 232 17.90 -3.49 1.34
CA ALA A 232 18.90 -2.50 0.94
C ALA A 232 18.51 -1.10 1.48
N GLY A 233 17.23 -0.73 1.40
CA GLY A 233 16.72 0.52 1.96
C GLY A 233 16.92 0.61 3.47
N GLN A 234 16.58 -0.43 4.23
CA GLN A 234 16.79 -0.45 5.69
C GLN A 234 18.29 -0.38 6.06
N ILE A 235 19.15 -1.10 5.33
CA ILE A 235 20.60 -1.07 5.56
C ILE A 235 21.15 0.33 5.30
N VAL A 236 20.78 0.96 4.17
CA VAL A 236 21.24 2.32 3.86
C VAL A 236 20.75 3.32 4.91
N LEU A 237 19.48 3.20 5.32
CA LEU A 237 18.86 4.08 6.30
C LEU A 237 19.50 3.98 7.70
N TYR A 238 19.69 2.78 8.23
CA TYR A 238 20.16 2.61 9.62
C TYR A 238 21.68 2.49 9.77
N VAL A 239 22.40 2.03 8.74
CA VAL A 239 23.85 1.80 8.81
C VAL A 239 24.63 2.88 8.06
N PHE A 240 24.20 3.24 6.85
CA PHE A 240 24.97 4.12 5.97
C PHE A 240 24.48 5.56 5.88
N SER A 241 23.43 5.95 6.63
CA SER A 241 22.83 7.29 6.55
C SER A 241 23.86 8.41 6.76
N GLY A 242 24.73 8.28 7.77
CA GLY A 242 25.80 9.26 8.02
C GLY A 242 26.82 9.35 6.86
N THR A 243 27.18 8.22 6.26
CA THR A 243 28.11 8.17 5.12
C THR A 243 27.51 8.83 3.87
N VAL A 244 26.23 8.57 3.59
CA VAL A 244 25.49 9.20 2.48
C VAL A 244 25.38 10.70 2.69
N CYS A 245 25.04 11.12 3.91
CA CYS A 245 24.86 12.52 4.26
C CYS A 245 26.17 13.32 4.13
N ASN A 246 27.27 12.79 4.66
CA ASN A 246 28.59 13.43 4.51
C ASN A 246 29.10 13.37 3.06
N GLY A 247 28.90 12.26 2.36
CA GLY A 247 29.34 12.08 0.97
C GLY A 247 28.60 12.95 -0.05
N THR A 248 27.39 13.40 0.29
CA THR A 248 26.58 14.30 -0.54
C THR A 248 26.57 15.73 0.00
N SER A 249 27.53 16.12 0.84
CA SER A 249 27.64 17.47 1.39
C SER A 249 26.34 17.98 2.03
N HIS A 250 25.63 17.12 2.76
CA HIS A 250 24.34 17.40 3.39
C HIS A 250 23.18 17.72 2.43
N TYR A 251 23.27 17.37 1.14
CA TYR A 251 22.15 17.52 0.20
C TYR A 251 21.15 16.35 0.30
N LEU A 252 21.64 15.13 0.52
CA LEU A 252 20.81 13.92 0.69
C LEU A 252 21.11 13.29 2.04
N ASP A 253 20.16 12.51 2.57
CA ASP A 253 20.34 11.71 3.77
C ASP A 253 19.81 10.29 3.57
N GLY A 254 19.96 9.45 4.61
CA GLY A 254 19.44 8.08 4.57
C GLY A 254 17.92 8.02 4.40
N LEU A 255 17.16 9.01 4.90
CA LEU A 255 15.70 9.05 4.77
C LEU A 255 15.28 9.15 3.31
N PHE A 256 15.92 10.02 2.51
CA PHE A 256 15.64 10.11 1.08
C PHE A 256 15.77 8.76 0.37
N ILE A 257 16.90 8.06 0.56
CA ILE A 257 17.14 6.76 -0.08
C ILE A 257 16.18 5.70 0.47
N GLY A 258 15.93 5.71 1.78
CA GLY A 258 14.96 4.82 2.43
C GLY A 258 13.56 4.97 1.85
N THR A 259 13.09 6.21 1.64
CA THR A 259 11.79 6.53 1.03
C THR A 259 11.70 6.01 -0.40
N LEU A 260 12.75 6.19 -1.22
CA LEU A 260 12.80 5.66 -2.59
C LEU A 260 12.80 4.12 -2.62
N CYS A 261 13.61 3.48 -1.77
CA CYS A 261 13.64 2.03 -1.66
C CYS A 261 12.31 1.45 -1.18
N ASN A 262 11.63 2.11 -0.24
CA ASN A 262 10.28 1.75 0.18
C ASN A 262 9.27 1.89 -0.97
N LEU A 263 9.35 2.96 -1.77
CA LEU A 263 8.53 3.11 -2.96
C LEU A 263 8.76 1.96 -3.96
N PHE A 264 10.01 1.63 -4.28
CA PHE A 264 10.32 0.51 -5.18
C PHE A 264 9.85 -0.84 -4.63
N THR A 265 9.93 -1.04 -3.31
CA THR A 265 9.35 -2.22 -2.64
C THR A 265 7.85 -2.31 -2.90
N VAL A 266 7.12 -1.21 -2.70
CA VAL A 266 5.67 -1.15 -2.94
C VAL A 266 5.33 -1.33 -4.42
N MET A 267 6.15 -0.81 -5.33
CA MET A 267 6.00 -1.07 -6.77
C MET A 267 6.17 -2.55 -7.11
N MET A 268 7.08 -3.26 -6.42
CA MET A 268 7.23 -4.70 -6.61
C MET A 268 6.08 -5.50 -6.01
N ILE A 269 5.50 -5.06 -4.90
CA ILE A 269 4.27 -5.65 -4.36
C ILE A 269 3.11 -5.48 -5.35
N TYR A 270 2.98 -4.29 -5.97
CA TYR A 270 2.03 -4.05 -7.05
C TYR A 270 2.26 -4.98 -8.23
N LYS A 271 3.50 -5.07 -8.73
CA LYS A 271 3.85 -5.93 -9.87
C LYS A 271 3.62 -7.41 -9.59
N TYR A 272 3.92 -7.86 -8.38
CA TYR A 272 3.58 -9.20 -7.91
C TYR A 272 2.07 -9.45 -7.99
N TRP A 273 1.24 -8.58 -7.40
CA TRP A 273 -0.22 -8.72 -7.45
C TRP A 273 -0.76 -8.67 -8.89
N ASP A 274 -0.21 -7.78 -9.73
CA ASP A 274 -0.58 -7.64 -11.13
C ASP A 274 -0.27 -8.92 -11.93
N SER A 275 0.88 -9.55 -11.66
CA SER A 275 1.32 -10.78 -12.34
C SER A 275 0.45 -11.99 -12.02
N ILE A 276 0.03 -12.17 -10.76
CA ILE A 276 -0.83 -13.30 -10.34
C ILE A 276 -2.30 -13.10 -10.72
N THR A 277 -2.68 -11.92 -11.23
CA THR A 277 -4.06 -11.59 -11.67
C THR A 277 -4.13 -11.28 -13.16
N ALA A 278 -3.12 -11.67 -13.94
CA ALA A 278 -3.04 -11.41 -15.37
C ALA A 278 -4.00 -12.34 -16.16
N GLU A 279 -4.10 -13.60 -15.77
CA GLU A 279 -4.91 -14.63 -16.42
C GLU A 279 -6.43 -14.39 -16.36
N ASP A 280 -6.92 -13.69 -15.33
CA ASP A 280 -8.33 -13.29 -15.21
C ASP A 280 -8.81 -12.34 -16.33
N LEU A 281 -7.88 -11.69 -17.06
CA LEU A 281 -8.21 -10.76 -18.15
C LEU A 281 -8.39 -11.47 -19.49
N GLU A 282 -7.73 -12.61 -19.72
CA GLU A 282 -7.83 -13.36 -20.98
C GLU A 282 -9.23 -13.95 -21.19
N PHE A 283 -9.94 -14.28 -20.11
CA PHE A 283 -11.31 -14.78 -20.15
C PHE A 283 -12.38 -13.70 -20.34
N SER A 284 -12.01 -12.42 -20.33
CA SER A 284 -12.93 -11.28 -20.52
C SER A 284 -12.98 -10.75 -21.96
N VAL A 285 -12.16 -11.29 -22.87
CA VAL A 285 -12.22 -11.01 -24.32
C VAL A 285 -12.82 -12.21 -25.06
N GLY A 286 -14.11 -12.47 -24.83
CA GLY A 286 -14.83 -13.61 -25.39
C GLY A 286 -16.25 -13.30 -25.88
N VAL A 287 -16.54 -12.06 -26.31
CA VAL A 287 -17.80 -11.73 -27.04
C VAL A 287 -17.50 -10.97 -28.33
N LYS A 288 -16.50 -11.43 -29.08
CA LYS A 288 -16.60 -11.38 -30.54
C LYS A 288 -16.52 -12.81 -31.03
N ARG A 289 -17.70 -13.41 -31.20
CA ARG A 289 -17.88 -14.59 -32.05
C ARG A 289 -17.16 -14.29 -33.36
N ASN A 290 -16.27 -15.19 -33.77
CA ASN A 290 -15.57 -15.15 -35.04
C ASN A 290 -16.53 -14.77 -36.19
N ASN A 291 -16.32 -13.61 -36.82
CA ASN A 291 -16.81 -13.39 -38.18
C ASN A 291 -15.78 -13.98 -39.14
N TRP A 292 -15.68 -15.31 -39.18
CA TRP A 292 -15.26 -15.97 -40.42
C TRP A 292 -16.48 -15.94 -41.33
N GLU A 293 -16.75 -14.80 -41.95
CA GLU A 293 -17.52 -14.78 -43.19
C GLU A 293 -16.71 -15.56 -44.22
N VAL A 294 -17.00 -16.85 -44.37
CA VAL A 294 -16.69 -17.57 -45.60
C VAL A 294 -17.63 -16.98 -46.65
N LYS A 295 -17.17 -15.91 -47.31
CA LYS A 295 -17.75 -15.47 -48.57
C LYS A 295 -17.40 -16.50 -49.63
N ASP A 296 -18.44 -17.00 -50.28
CA ASP A 296 -18.46 -17.68 -51.58
C ASP A 296 -17.92 -19.12 -51.65
N ILE A 297 -18.85 -20.08 -51.48
CA ILE A 297 -18.86 -21.31 -52.28
C ILE A 297 -20.27 -21.48 -52.88
N TYR A 298 -20.42 -20.90 -54.07
CA TYR A 298 -21.23 -21.31 -55.23
C TYR A 298 -22.69 -21.75 -55.05
N GLU A 299 -23.56 -20.78 -55.32
CA GLU A 299 -24.80 -20.72 -56.13
C GLU A 299 -25.31 -21.91 -57.01
N GLU A 300 -24.83 -23.16 -56.92
CA GLU A 300 -25.23 -24.22 -57.86
C GLU A 300 -26.34 -25.18 -57.38
N ASP A 301 -26.66 -25.26 -56.09
CA ASP A 301 -27.65 -26.24 -55.58
C ASP A 301 -29.10 -25.74 -55.52
N ARG A 302 -29.38 -24.51 -55.95
CA ARG A 302 -30.73 -23.91 -55.86
C ARG A 302 -31.70 -24.31 -56.99
N ARG A 303 -31.33 -25.28 -57.84
CA ARG A 303 -32.14 -25.72 -58.99
C ARG A 303 -32.92 -27.03 -58.80
N LEU A 304 -32.86 -27.70 -57.63
CA LEU A 304 -33.37 -29.08 -57.51
C LEU A 304 -34.55 -29.33 -56.57
N THR A 305 -35.23 -28.31 -56.04
CA THR A 305 -36.49 -28.55 -55.32
C THR A 305 -37.58 -27.57 -55.76
N MET A 306 -38.17 -27.86 -56.92
CA MET A 306 -39.49 -27.38 -57.30
C MET A 306 -40.54 -28.23 -56.57
N TYR A 307 -41.30 -27.60 -55.67
CA TYR A 307 -42.64 -28.05 -55.29
C TYR A 307 -43.60 -26.89 -55.52
N PRO A 308 -44.67 -27.07 -56.31
CA PRO A 308 -45.69 -26.06 -56.47
C PRO A 308 -46.72 -26.16 -55.32
N ASP A 309 -47.41 -25.04 -55.13
CA ASP A 309 -48.81 -24.93 -54.74
C ASP A 309 -49.17 -24.33 -53.36
N ASN A 310 -49.81 -23.17 -53.47
CA ASN A 310 -50.99 -22.65 -52.76
C ASN A 310 -51.03 -22.61 -51.23
N GLY A 311 -51.06 -21.38 -50.69
CA GLY A 311 -51.78 -21.09 -49.45
C GLY A 311 -51.33 -19.86 -48.66
N SER A 312 -52.11 -18.78 -48.78
CA SER A 312 -52.44 -17.76 -47.77
C SER A 312 -51.31 -16.95 -47.07
N GLU A 313 -51.24 -15.62 -47.25
CA GLU A 313 -52.03 -14.54 -46.58
C GLU A 313 -51.56 -14.19 -45.16
N TYR A 314 -51.23 -12.89 -44.98
CA TYR A 314 -50.97 -12.16 -43.73
C TYR A 314 -49.69 -12.46 -42.93
N ALA A 315 -48.70 -11.58 -43.09
CA ALA A 315 -47.83 -11.17 -42.00
C ALA A 315 -48.16 -9.72 -41.62
N PRO A 316 -48.58 -9.46 -40.37
CA PRO A 316 -48.09 -8.25 -39.73
C PRO A 316 -47.70 -8.47 -38.27
N SER A 317 -46.66 -7.74 -37.87
CA SER A 317 -46.63 -6.83 -36.72
C SER A 317 -45.36 -6.94 -35.87
N THR A 318 -44.54 -5.93 -36.10
CA THR A 318 -43.58 -5.32 -35.18
C THR A 318 -44.19 -5.08 -33.80
N HIS A 319 -43.59 -5.68 -32.76
CA HIS A 319 -43.96 -5.40 -31.38
C HIS A 319 -43.49 -4.00 -30.95
N TYR A 320 -44.46 -3.10 -30.77
CA TYR A 320 -44.33 -1.86 -30.03
C TYR A 320 -44.52 -2.15 -28.53
N ARG A 321 -43.60 -1.69 -27.69
CA ARG A 321 -43.65 -1.80 -26.23
C ARG A 321 -44.41 -0.59 -25.68
N SER A 322 -45.54 -0.80 -25.01
CA SER A 322 -46.24 0.25 -24.24
C SER A 322 -46.34 -0.17 -22.76
N SER A 323 -45.94 0.75 -21.91
CA SER A 323 -45.92 0.66 -20.44
C SER A 323 -47.15 1.36 -19.86
N THR A 324 -48.00 0.66 -19.09
CA THR A 324 -48.72 1.29 -17.96
C THR A 324 -49.27 0.24 -16.99
N PHE A 325 -49.20 0.59 -15.71
CA PHE A 325 -49.43 -0.20 -14.52
C PHE A 325 -50.88 -0.01 -14.01
N GLY A 326 -51.59 -1.11 -13.76
CA GLY A 326 -52.62 -1.33 -12.73
C GLY A 326 -53.78 -0.34 -12.57
N GLY A 327 -54.95 -0.70 -13.11
CA GLY A 327 -56.26 -0.19 -12.67
C GLY A 327 -56.95 -1.20 -11.74
N ASN A 328 -57.69 -0.71 -10.74
CA ASN A 328 -58.60 -1.51 -9.92
C ASN A 328 -60.00 -0.85 -9.88
N HIS A 329 -60.95 -1.56 -10.51
CA HIS A 329 -62.40 -1.74 -10.27
C HIS A 329 -63.39 -0.58 -9.93
N SER A 330 -64.38 -0.44 -10.83
CA SER A 330 -65.87 -0.30 -10.69
C SER A 330 -66.48 0.05 -9.33
N GLY A 331 -67.53 0.89 -9.18
CA GLY A 331 -68.62 1.24 -10.09
C GLY A 331 -69.92 0.52 -9.73
N PHE A 332 -70.67 1.03 -8.74
CA PHE A 332 -72.14 1.12 -8.55
C PHE A 332 -72.43 1.49 -7.10
#